data_AF-A0A9X2Y5N4-F1
#
_entry.id   AF-A0A9X2Y5N4-F1
#
_cell.length_a   1.000
_cell.length_b   1.000
_cell.length_c   1.000
_cell.angle_alpha   90.00
_cell.angle_beta   90.00
_cell.angle_gamma   90.00
#
_symmetry.space_group_name_H-M   'P 1'
#
loop_
_entity.id
_entity.type
_entity.pdbx_description
1 polymer ?
#
loop_
_entity_poly.entity_id
_entity_poly.type
_entity_poly.pdbx_seq_one_letter_code
_entity_poly.pdbx_strand_id
1 'polypeptide(L)'
;MAGPHQYPESFPQHPQGPHPQQHQHPYRPEPQQEAPALPYPENVPSAYPGMLPPPVQYPKRRRPWRAVLAAAVGLLVVIAVVVGVVLATRGGDDADQGALTPATAQAAIQDYLDALADGDDETVARHTLCGLFDGIKQRRSDLALAGLAGDAFRKQFDRAEVSSIDTIVPLSNYQAQVLFTMRVTPAGGPRRGGSQQEEDEQAVAQVLERGDDVFVCSYLLRSGGQY
;
A
#
# COMPACT_ATOMS: atom_id res chain seq x y z
N MET A 1 16.66 3.79 50.15
CA MET A 1 16.35 5.21 50.43
C MET A 1 15.95 5.85 49.13
N ALA A 2 14.65 5.98 48.88
CA ALA A 2 14.10 6.56 47.67
C ALA A 2 13.87 8.07 47.91
N GLY A 3 14.51 8.92 47.12
CA GLY A 3 14.34 10.37 47.16
C GLY A 3 13.00 10.80 46.54
N PRO A 4 12.47 11.98 46.90
CA PRO A 4 11.16 12.43 46.46
C PRO A 4 11.13 12.80 44.98
N HIS A 5 10.13 12.27 44.26
CA HIS A 5 9.78 12.66 42.91
C HIS A 5 9.28 14.12 42.90
N GLN A 6 9.97 14.99 42.15
CA GLN A 6 9.50 16.34 41.84
C GLN A 6 8.63 16.30 40.58
N TYR A 7 7.38 16.73 40.70
CA TYR A 7 6.51 17.03 39.55
C TYR A 7 6.78 18.47 39.09
N PRO A 8 6.99 18.73 37.79
CA PRO A 8 6.87 20.08 37.27
C PRO A 8 5.41 20.39 36.90
N GLU A 9 4.74 21.20 37.72
CA GLU A 9 3.64 22.05 37.26
C GLU A 9 4.24 23.19 36.40
N SER A 10 3.82 23.29 35.15
CA SER A 10 3.73 24.58 34.43
C SER A 10 2.99 24.38 33.11
N PHE A 11 1.76 24.90 33.06
CA PHE A 11 1.04 25.15 31.81
C PHE A 11 1.35 26.58 31.34
N PRO A 12 2.01 26.78 30.19
CA PRO A 12 1.99 28.07 29.52
C PRO A 12 0.70 28.22 28.69
N GLN A 13 -0.04 29.28 28.99
CA GLN A 13 -1.27 29.69 28.33
C GLN A 13 -1.02 30.00 26.84
N HIS A 14 -1.90 29.51 25.97
CA HIS A 14 -1.92 29.89 24.55
C HIS A 14 -2.32 31.37 24.40
N PRO A 15 -1.53 32.20 23.68
CA PRO A 15 -2.00 33.51 23.24
C PRO A 15 -3.08 33.33 22.18
N GLN A 16 -4.28 33.85 22.43
CA GLN A 16 -5.34 33.94 21.42
C GLN A 16 -4.88 34.84 20.28
N GLY A 17 -4.77 34.28 19.07
CA GLY A 17 -4.49 35.04 17.85
C GLY A 17 -5.69 35.90 17.43
N PRO A 18 -5.48 37.11 16.90
CA PRO A 18 -6.57 37.99 16.48
C PRO A 18 -7.27 37.49 15.20
N HIS A 19 -8.59 37.55 15.20
CA HIS A 19 -9.47 37.27 14.05
C HIS A 19 -9.17 38.19 12.85
N PRO A 20 -9.12 37.71 11.60
CA PRO A 20 -9.08 38.59 10.44
C PRO A 20 -10.44 39.24 10.19
N GLN A 21 -10.45 40.57 10.33
CA GLN A 21 -11.56 41.48 10.04
C GLN A 21 -11.91 41.49 8.54
N GLN A 22 -13.21 41.44 8.24
CA GLN A 22 -13.76 41.70 6.90
C GLN A 22 -13.42 43.13 6.47
N HIS A 23 -12.71 43.27 5.35
CA HIS A 23 -12.45 44.58 4.76
C HIS A 23 -13.56 44.91 3.75
N GLN A 24 -14.40 45.87 4.14
CA GLN A 24 -15.36 46.56 3.28
C GLN A 24 -14.59 47.64 2.48
N HIS A 25 -14.68 47.61 1.16
CA HIS A 25 -14.17 48.70 0.32
C HIS A 25 -15.24 49.78 0.13
N PRO A 26 -14.96 51.06 0.44
CA PRO A 26 -15.86 52.16 0.14
C PRO A 26 -15.68 52.63 -1.31
N TYR A 27 -16.82 52.92 -1.94
CA TYR A 27 -16.94 53.52 -3.27
C TYR A 27 -16.34 54.93 -3.27
N ARG A 28 -15.49 55.24 -4.26
CA ARG A 28 -15.07 56.61 -4.57
C ARG A 28 -15.30 56.88 -6.06
N PRO A 29 -16.12 57.89 -6.44
CA PRO A 29 -16.26 58.30 -7.83
C PRO A 29 -15.10 59.22 -8.23
N GLU A 30 -14.45 58.95 -9.36
CA GLU A 30 -13.51 59.86 -10.02
C GLU A 30 -14.20 60.74 -11.08
N PRO A 31 -13.64 61.92 -11.40
CA PRO A 31 -14.27 62.92 -12.26
C PRO A 31 -14.04 62.63 -13.74
N GLN A 32 -15.03 63.04 -14.54
CA GLN A 32 -15.04 63.00 -15.99
C GLN A 32 -13.95 63.91 -16.58
N GLN A 33 -13.19 63.38 -17.53
CA GLN A 33 -12.30 64.18 -18.37
C GLN A 33 -12.62 63.91 -19.85
N GLU A 34 -13.16 64.95 -20.48
CA GLU A 34 -13.59 65.05 -21.87
C GLU A 34 -12.40 65.03 -22.83
N ALA A 35 -12.50 64.30 -23.94
CA ALA A 35 -11.60 64.44 -25.08
C ALA A 35 -12.40 64.38 -26.40
N PRO A 36 -12.01 65.16 -27.43
CA PRO A 36 -12.91 65.65 -28.47
C PRO A 36 -13.13 64.68 -29.64
N ALA A 37 -14.26 64.89 -30.33
CA ALA A 37 -14.75 64.13 -31.47
C ALA A 37 -13.86 64.27 -32.73
N LEU A 38 -13.59 63.14 -33.38
CA LEU A 38 -13.03 63.06 -34.74
C LEU A 38 -14.16 62.86 -35.77
N PRO A 39 -14.10 63.52 -36.95
CA PRO A 39 -15.19 63.54 -37.92
C PRO A 39 -15.24 62.24 -38.75
N TYR A 40 -16.47 61.80 -39.03
CA TYR A 40 -16.80 60.61 -39.79
C TYR A 40 -16.86 60.94 -41.30
N PRO A 41 -16.32 60.10 -42.20
CA PRO A 41 -16.58 60.26 -43.63
C PRO A 41 -17.95 59.67 -44.01
N GLU A 42 -18.74 60.53 -44.64
CA GLU A 42 -20.05 60.26 -45.22
C GLU A 42 -19.95 59.23 -46.36
N ASN A 43 -20.94 58.33 -46.39
CA ASN A 43 -21.52 57.70 -47.58
C ASN A 43 -20.89 56.40 -48.12
N VAL A 44 -21.48 55.26 -47.74
CA VAL A 44 -21.64 54.07 -48.60
C VAL A 44 -23.00 53.39 -48.35
N PRO A 45 -23.68 52.86 -49.38
CA PRO A 45 -25.12 52.61 -49.37
C PRO A 45 -25.56 51.38 -48.57
N SER A 46 -26.70 51.51 -47.87
CA SER A 46 -27.38 50.44 -47.17
C SER A 46 -28.05 49.47 -48.14
N ALA A 47 -27.52 48.25 -48.22
CA ALA A 47 -28.24 47.09 -48.73
C ALA A 47 -28.20 45.99 -47.66
N TYR A 48 -29.28 45.88 -46.89
CA TYR A 48 -29.57 44.70 -46.09
C TYR A 48 -31.07 44.43 -46.18
N PRO A 49 -31.44 43.23 -46.66
CA PRO A 49 -32.20 42.40 -45.75
C PRO A 49 -31.72 40.95 -45.76
N GLY A 50 -31.41 40.47 -44.54
CA GLY A 50 -31.54 39.08 -44.14
C GLY A 50 -30.49 38.11 -44.67
N MET A 51 -29.59 37.68 -43.77
CA MET A 51 -29.56 36.30 -43.30
C MET A 51 -28.71 36.26 -42.04
N LEU A 52 -29.33 35.82 -40.93
CA LEU A 52 -28.67 35.59 -39.66
C LEU A 52 -27.53 34.57 -39.87
N PRO A 53 -26.31 34.78 -39.36
CA PRO A 53 -25.27 33.77 -39.44
C PRO A 53 -25.75 32.47 -38.75
N PRO A 54 -25.48 31.30 -39.33
CA PRO A 54 -25.91 30.04 -38.74
C PRO A 54 -25.33 29.89 -37.32
N PRO A 55 -26.10 29.34 -36.36
CA PRO A 55 -25.66 29.21 -34.98
C PRO A 55 -24.43 28.29 -34.94
N VAL A 56 -23.32 28.83 -34.44
CA VAL A 56 -22.11 28.07 -34.17
C VAL A 56 -22.42 27.11 -33.01
N GLN A 57 -22.40 25.80 -33.28
CA GLN A 57 -22.64 24.79 -32.27
C GLN A 57 -21.45 24.74 -31.30
N TYR A 58 -21.66 25.21 -30.08
CA TYR A 58 -20.73 24.96 -28.98
C TYR A 58 -20.79 23.48 -28.58
N PRO A 59 -19.66 22.76 -28.47
CA PRO A 59 -19.66 21.40 -28.00
C PRO A 59 -20.20 21.35 -26.56
N LYS A 60 -21.20 20.50 -26.35
CA LYS A 60 -21.85 20.32 -25.05
C LYS A 60 -20.83 19.75 -24.06
N ARG A 61 -20.41 20.57 -23.09
CA ARG A 61 -19.47 20.20 -22.02
C ARG A 61 -19.96 18.93 -21.34
N ARG A 62 -19.34 17.78 -21.62
CA ARG A 62 -19.71 16.49 -21.05
C ARG A 62 -19.56 16.60 -19.54
N ARG A 63 -20.65 16.36 -18.81
CA ARG A 63 -20.74 16.54 -17.35
C ARG A 63 -19.69 15.63 -16.68
N PRO A 64 -18.62 16.18 -16.07
CA PRO A 64 -17.53 15.38 -15.50
C PRO A 64 -18.01 14.48 -14.36
N TRP A 65 -19.16 14.82 -13.75
CA TRP A 65 -19.79 14.03 -12.71
C TRP A 65 -20.14 12.60 -13.15
N ARG A 66 -20.42 12.35 -14.44
CA ARG A 66 -20.65 10.97 -14.91
C ARG A 66 -19.39 10.11 -14.88
N ALA A 67 -18.23 10.70 -15.15
CA ALA A 67 -16.94 10.01 -15.05
C ALA A 67 -16.55 9.76 -13.60
N VAL A 68 -16.80 10.72 -12.71
CA VAL A 68 -16.60 10.54 -11.25
C VAL A 68 -17.52 9.45 -10.71
N LEU A 69 -18.78 9.42 -11.14
CA LEU A 69 -19.75 8.41 -10.72
C LEU A 69 -19.37 7.03 -11.26
N ALA A 70 -18.90 6.93 -12.51
CA ALA A 70 -18.38 5.68 -13.07
C ALA A 70 -17.12 5.18 -12.32
N ALA A 71 -16.20 6.09 -11.97
CA ALA A 71 -15.02 5.75 -11.18
C ALA A 71 -15.39 5.28 -9.76
N ALA A 72 -16.36 5.95 -9.12
CA ALA A 72 -16.85 5.56 -7.79
C ALA A 72 -17.55 4.19 -7.82
N VAL A 73 -18.36 3.91 -8.84
CA VAL A 73 -18.99 2.59 -9.04
C VAL A 73 -17.92 1.53 -9.32
N GLY A 74 -16.93 1.83 -10.15
CA GLY A 74 -15.80 0.94 -10.39
C GLY A 74 -15.06 0.59 -9.11
N LEU A 75 -14.77 1.60 -8.26
CA LEU A 75 -14.13 1.40 -6.97
C LEU A 75 -14.99 0.52 -6.03
N LEU A 76 -16.29 0.76 -5.96
CA LEU A 76 -17.20 -0.05 -5.15
C LEU A 76 -17.28 -1.50 -5.62
N VAL A 77 -17.27 -1.75 -6.94
CA VAL A 77 -17.23 -3.10 -7.49
C VAL A 77 -15.92 -3.79 -7.12
N VAL A 78 -14.78 -3.10 -7.23
CA VAL A 78 -13.48 -3.66 -6.81
C VAL A 78 -13.50 -3.99 -5.32
N ILE A 79 -13.97 -3.08 -4.47
CA ILE A 79 -14.10 -3.35 -3.02
C ILE A 79 -15.03 -4.54 -2.76
N ALA A 80 -16.17 -4.62 -3.45
CA ALA A 80 -17.12 -5.72 -3.29
C ALA A 80 -16.54 -7.07 -3.75
N VAL A 81 -15.72 -7.09 -4.81
CA VAL A 81 -15.02 -8.29 -5.26
C VAL A 81 -13.97 -8.71 -4.23
N VAL A 82 -13.16 -7.77 -3.73
CA VAL A 82 -12.16 -8.05 -2.69
C VAL A 82 -12.82 -8.58 -1.42
N VAL A 83 -13.87 -7.91 -0.94
CA VAL A 83 -14.64 -8.35 0.23
C VAL A 83 -15.32 -9.70 -0.03
N GLY A 84 -15.85 -9.91 -1.24
CA GLY A 84 -16.46 -11.17 -1.65
C GLY A 84 -15.47 -12.34 -1.63
N VAL A 85 -14.23 -12.13 -2.12
CA VAL A 85 -13.16 -13.13 -2.04
C VAL A 85 -12.80 -13.41 -0.59
N VAL A 86 -12.59 -12.37 0.23
CA VAL A 86 -12.23 -12.53 1.66
C VAL A 86 -13.34 -13.23 2.46
N LEU A 87 -14.61 -12.94 2.16
CA LEU A 87 -15.74 -13.60 2.82
C LEU A 87 -15.98 -15.02 2.28
N ALA A 88 -15.73 -15.28 1.00
CA ALA A 88 -15.78 -16.63 0.45
C ALA A 88 -14.65 -17.52 1.02
N THR A 89 -13.48 -16.95 1.32
CA THR A 89 -12.40 -17.68 2.02
C THR A 89 -12.66 -17.84 3.52
N ARG A 90 -13.50 -16.99 4.14
CA ARG A 90 -13.86 -17.08 5.56
C ARG A 90 -15.16 -17.87 5.83
N GLY A 91 -15.97 -18.12 4.81
CA GLY A 91 -17.33 -18.67 4.95
C GLY A 91 -17.46 -20.17 4.71
N GLY A 92 -16.36 -20.94 4.80
CA GLY A 92 -16.38 -22.39 4.67
C GLY A 92 -16.44 -23.06 6.04
N ASP A 93 -17.64 -23.19 6.60
CA ASP A 93 -17.92 -24.17 7.67
C ASP A 93 -17.90 -25.58 7.06
N ASP A 94 -16.70 -26.11 6.81
CA ASP A 94 -16.46 -27.54 6.61
C ASP A 94 -15.26 -27.95 7.47
N ALA A 95 -15.58 -28.31 8.72
CA ALA A 95 -14.69 -28.99 9.63
C ALA A 95 -14.33 -30.38 9.08
N ASP A 96 -13.27 -30.49 8.28
CA ASP A 96 -12.43 -31.70 8.16
C ASP A 96 -11.19 -31.58 7.25
N GLN A 97 -10.82 -30.37 6.79
CA GLN A 97 -9.50 -30.08 6.21
C GLN A 97 -8.98 -28.83 6.90
N GLY A 98 -7.96 -28.98 7.77
CA GLY A 98 -7.35 -27.83 8.48
C GLY A 98 -6.96 -26.72 7.49
N ALA A 99 -6.97 -25.46 7.93
CA ALA A 99 -6.62 -24.33 7.08
C ALA A 99 -5.20 -24.44 6.51
N LEU A 100 -4.37 -25.35 7.01
CA LEU A 100 -3.08 -25.73 6.47
C LEU A 100 -3.16 -26.58 5.19
N THR A 101 -3.31 -25.90 4.05
CA THR A 101 -3.25 -26.46 2.69
C THR A 101 -1.97 -26.02 1.98
N PRO A 102 -1.58 -26.64 0.85
CA PRO A 102 -0.46 -26.14 0.05
C PRO A 102 -0.61 -24.68 -0.37
N ALA A 103 -1.84 -24.24 -0.69
CA ALA A 103 -2.09 -22.87 -1.13
C ALA A 103 -1.91 -21.86 0.01
N THR A 104 -2.44 -22.15 1.20
CA THR A 104 -2.29 -21.27 2.38
C THR A 104 -0.88 -21.29 2.92
N ALA A 105 -0.19 -22.44 2.89
CA ALA A 105 1.23 -22.54 3.20
C ALA A 105 2.07 -21.70 2.24
N GLN A 106 1.82 -21.80 0.92
CA GLN A 106 2.50 -20.99 -0.09
C GLN A 106 2.29 -19.49 0.14
N ALA A 107 1.05 -19.08 0.39
CA ALA A 107 0.72 -17.68 0.66
C ALA A 107 1.44 -17.16 1.92
N ALA A 108 1.41 -17.90 3.01
CA ALA A 108 2.09 -17.52 4.26
C ALA A 108 3.62 -17.50 4.13
N ILE A 109 4.20 -18.43 3.37
CA ILE A 109 5.64 -18.44 3.10
C ILE A 109 6.02 -17.25 2.22
N GLN A 110 5.23 -16.96 1.18
CA GLN A 110 5.47 -15.81 0.31
C GLN A 110 5.40 -14.50 1.10
N ASP A 111 4.36 -14.30 1.90
CA ASP A 111 4.19 -13.10 2.74
C ASP A 111 5.39 -12.90 3.69
N TYR A 112 5.88 -13.99 4.28
CA TYR A 112 7.08 -13.96 5.11
C TYR A 112 8.35 -13.57 4.33
N LEU A 113 8.55 -14.13 3.12
CA LEU A 113 9.71 -13.82 2.28
C LEU A 113 9.66 -12.39 1.74
N ASP A 114 8.49 -11.90 1.37
CA ASP A 114 8.29 -10.51 0.96
C ASP A 114 8.56 -9.56 2.14
N ALA A 115 8.08 -9.87 3.34
CA ALA A 115 8.37 -9.09 4.54
C ALA A 115 9.88 -9.02 4.85
N LEU A 116 10.62 -10.13 4.66
CA LEU A 116 12.09 -10.13 4.77
C LEU A 116 12.76 -9.23 3.72
N ALA A 117 12.29 -9.31 2.47
CA ALA A 117 12.82 -8.51 1.36
C ALA A 117 12.53 -7.01 1.52
N ASP A 118 11.33 -6.66 1.97
CA ASP A 118 10.86 -5.28 2.10
C ASP A 118 11.32 -4.63 3.42
N GLY A 119 11.82 -5.43 4.39
CA GLY A 119 12.21 -4.93 5.71
C GLY A 119 11.01 -4.60 6.59
N ASP A 120 9.92 -5.36 6.44
CA ASP A 120 8.78 -5.30 7.33
C ASP A 120 9.04 -6.15 8.58
N ASP A 121 9.77 -5.55 9.52
CA ASP A 121 10.16 -6.18 10.79
C ASP A 121 8.94 -6.65 11.61
N GLU A 122 7.79 -5.98 11.48
CA GLU A 122 6.58 -6.33 12.21
C GLU A 122 5.96 -7.62 11.67
N THR A 123 5.83 -7.73 10.34
CA THR A 123 5.33 -8.96 9.69
C THR A 123 6.28 -10.13 9.89
N VAL A 124 7.60 -9.91 9.75
CA VAL A 124 8.62 -10.94 10.08
C VAL A 124 8.49 -11.39 11.54
N ALA A 125 8.31 -10.47 12.50
CA ALA A 125 8.13 -10.82 13.90
C ALA A 125 6.81 -11.58 14.16
N ARG A 126 5.72 -11.22 13.48
CA ARG A 126 4.43 -11.94 13.56
C ARG A 126 4.56 -13.39 13.12
N HIS A 127 5.25 -13.65 12.01
CA HIS A 127 5.52 -14.99 11.51
C HIS A 127 6.43 -15.79 12.46
N THR A 128 7.61 -15.25 12.78
CA THR A 128 8.63 -15.95 13.59
C THR A 128 8.18 -16.21 15.02
N LEU A 129 7.29 -15.39 15.58
CA LEU A 129 6.66 -15.63 16.88
C LEU A 129 5.36 -16.42 16.78
N CYS A 130 5.06 -17.02 15.62
CA CYS A 130 3.89 -17.87 15.40
C CYS A 130 2.58 -17.20 15.83
N GLY A 131 2.40 -15.92 15.49
CA GLY A 131 1.21 -15.14 15.83
C GLY A 131 1.12 -14.70 17.29
N LEU A 132 2.18 -14.84 18.10
CA LEU A 132 2.20 -14.33 19.49
C LEU A 132 2.56 -12.84 19.58
N PHE A 133 3.10 -12.25 18.51
CA PHE A 133 3.62 -10.88 18.49
C PHE A 133 2.65 -9.85 19.05
N ASP A 134 1.35 -9.95 18.73
CA ASP A 134 0.34 -9.01 19.24
C ASP A 134 0.10 -9.10 20.75
N GLY A 135 0.30 -10.29 21.33
CA GLY A 135 0.15 -10.52 22.76
C GLY A 135 1.36 -10.06 23.59
N ILE A 136 2.49 -9.76 22.95
CA ILE A 136 3.73 -9.39 23.65
C ILE A 136 3.68 -7.92 24.07
N LYS A 137 3.94 -7.66 25.36
CA LYS A 137 3.95 -6.31 25.95
C LYS A 137 5.17 -5.48 25.54
N GLN A 138 6.33 -6.11 25.34
CA GLN A 138 7.60 -5.46 25.04
C GLN A 138 8.18 -6.08 23.76
N ARG A 139 7.96 -5.42 22.61
CA ARG A 139 8.26 -5.98 21.28
C ARG A 139 9.61 -5.56 20.71
N ARG A 140 10.35 -4.71 21.43
CA ARG A 140 11.57 -4.06 20.90
C ARG A 140 12.66 -5.08 20.54
N SER A 141 12.84 -6.11 21.37
CA SER A 141 13.82 -7.18 21.10
C SER A 141 13.40 -8.02 19.89
N ASP A 142 12.11 -8.30 19.76
CA ASP A 142 11.57 -9.14 18.70
C ASP A 142 11.67 -8.42 17.34
N LEU A 143 11.32 -7.14 17.30
CA LEU A 143 11.50 -6.29 16.11
C LEU A 143 12.97 -6.17 15.72
N ALA A 144 13.87 -5.98 16.68
CA ALA A 144 15.30 -5.92 16.39
C ALA A 144 15.83 -7.25 15.81
N LEU A 145 15.34 -8.39 16.32
CA LEU A 145 15.68 -9.71 15.79
C LEU A 145 15.11 -9.91 14.37
N ALA A 146 13.87 -9.48 14.14
CA ALA A 146 13.22 -9.52 12.84
C ALA A 146 14.00 -8.68 11.79
N GLY A 147 14.43 -7.46 12.17
CA GLY A 147 15.26 -6.63 11.31
C GLY A 147 16.61 -7.26 10.96
N LEU A 148 17.26 -7.95 11.92
CA LEU A 148 18.48 -8.70 11.64
C LEU A 148 18.23 -9.87 10.67
N ALA A 149 17.09 -10.55 10.77
CA ALA A 149 16.71 -11.61 9.84
C ALA A 149 16.48 -11.06 8.42
N GLY A 150 15.75 -9.93 8.31
CA GLY A 150 15.56 -9.24 7.03
C GLY A 150 16.87 -8.73 6.43
N ASP A 151 17.76 -8.13 7.23
CA ASP A 151 19.09 -7.72 6.79
C ASP A 151 19.95 -8.89 6.31
N ALA A 152 19.88 -10.04 6.98
CA ALA A 152 20.58 -11.24 6.56
C ALA A 152 20.02 -11.78 5.24
N PHE A 153 18.70 -11.76 5.06
CA PHE A 153 18.04 -12.14 3.82
C PHE A 153 18.45 -11.21 2.67
N ARG A 154 18.35 -9.89 2.84
CA ARG A 154 18.72 -8.88 1.82
C ARG A 154 20.20 -8.86 1.45
N LYS A 155 21.07 -9.44 2.28
CA LYS A 155 22.48 -9.65 1.93
C LYS A 155 22.67 -10.79 0.92
N GLN A 156 21.74 -11.73 0.88
CA GLN A 156 21.80 -12.90 0.00
C GLN A 156 20.92 -12.73 -1.22
N PHE A 157 19.72 -12.16 -1.05
CA PHE A 157 18.69 -12.06 -2.08
C PHE A 157 18.00 -10.69 -2.07
N ASP A 158 17.77 -10.12 -3.25
CA ASP A 158 16.93 -8.94 -3.44
C ASP A 158 15.43 -9.31 -3.44
N ARG A 159 15.09 -10.53 -3.86
CA ARG A 159 13.73 -11.06 -3.93
C ARG A 159 13.72 -12.59 -3.81
N ALA A 160 12.64 -13.15 -3.27
CA ALA A 160 12.33 -14.57 -3.38
C ALA A 160 10.84 -14.77 -3.70
N GLU A 161 10.54 -15.66 -4.64
CA GLU A 161 9.18 -16.02 -5.04
C GLU A 161 9.00 -17.53 -4.90
N VAL A 162 8.02 -17.96 -4.09
CA VAL A 162 7.70 -19.38 -3.94
C VAL A 162 7.11 -19.91 -5.24
N SER A 163 7.83 -20.83 -5.89
CA SER A 163 7.42 -21.43 -7.16
C SER A 163 6.58 -22.69 -6.96
N SER A 164 6.90 -23.50 -5.95
CA SER A 164 6.14 -24.72 -5.63
C SER A 164 6.23 -25.12 -4.16
N ILE A 165 5.16 -25.74 -3.67
CA ILE A 165 5.20 -26.53 -2.43
C ILE A 165 5.47 -27.98 -2.81
N ASP A 166 6.64 -28.49 -2.41
CA ASP A 166 7.12 -29.78 -2.85
C ASP A 166 6.62 -30.92 -1.96
N THR A 167 6.61 -30.69 -0.64
CA THR A 167 6.14 -31.70 0.33
C THR A 167 5.70 -31.02 1.63
N ILE A 168 4.60 -31.52 2.20
CA ILE A 168 4.12 -31.13 3.53
C ILE A 168 4.17 -32.35 4.44
N VAL A 169 4.91 -32.23 5.54
CA VAL A 169 5.00 -33.25 6.60
C VAL A 169 4.25 -32.73 7.83
N PRO A 170 3.04 -33.24 8.11
CA PRO A 170 2.30 -32.81 9.28
C PRO A 170 3.03 -33.23 10.56
N LEU A 171 3.18 -32.28 11.49
CA LEU A 171 3.73 -32.47 12.83
C LEU A 171 2.61 -32.60 13.88
N SER A 172 1.48 -31.91 13.64
CA SER A 172 0.23 -32.01 14.39
C SER A 172 -0.93 -31.56 13.50
N ASN A 173 -2.14 -31.48 14.05
CA ASN A 173 -3.32 -31.01 13.30
C ASN A 173 -3.20 -29.55 12.80
N TYR A 174 -2.36 -28.74 13.45
CA TYR A 174 -2.20 -27.31 13.12
C TYR A 174 -0.75 -26.95 12.77
N GLN A 175 0.15 -27.93 12.72
CA GLN A 175 1.57 -27.69 12.45
C GLN A 175 2.07 -28.62 11.37
N ALA A 176 2.86 -28.10 10.45
CA ALA A 176 3.60 -28.92 9.50
C ALA A 176 4.99 -28.35 9.22
N GLN A 177 5.82 -29.23 8.68
CA GLN A 177 7.06 -28.86 8.02
C GLN A 177 6.84 -28.90 6.51
N VAL A 178 7.17 -27.82 5.82
CA VAL A 178 6.92 -27.62 4.41
C VAL A 178 8.25 -27.50 3.69
N LEU A 179 8.54 -28.42 2.78
CA LEU A 179 9.59 -28.29 1.78
C LEU A 179 9.00 -27.55 0.58
N PHE A 180 9.69 -26.50 0.13
CA PHE A 180 9.27 -25.70 -1.00
C PHE A 180 10.46 -25.29 -1.85
N THR A 181 10.17 -25.00 -3.13
CA THR A 181 11.11 -24.41 -4.06
C THR A 181 10.73 -22.94 -4.27
N MET A 182 11.73 -22.08 -4.36
CA MET A 182 11.57 -20.66 -4.62
C MET A 182 12.57 -20.16 -5.65
N ARG A 183 12.15 -19.21 -6.47
CA ARG A 183 13.01 -18.46 -7.38
C ARG A 183 13.57 -17.26 -6.64
N VAL A 184 14.89 -17.17 -6.55
CA VAL A 184 15.58 -16.08 -5.86
C VAL A 184 16.32 -15.19 -6.84
N THR A 185 16.35 -13.89 -6.56
CA THR A 185 17.23 -12.93 -7.22
C THR A 185 18.39 -12.64 -6.27
N PRO A 186 19.65 -13.03 -6.58
CA PRO A 186 20.78 -12.77 -5.70
C PRO A 186 21.03 -11.29 -5.45
N ALA A 187 21.38 -10.94 -4.22
CA ALA A 187 21.77 -9.59 -3.84
C ALA A 187 23.16 -9.25 -4.38
N GLY A 188 23.30 -8.03 -4.91
CA GLY A 188 24.52 -7.58 -5.57
C GLY A 188 24.46 -7.88 -7.07
N GLY A 189 24.46 -6.80 -7.85
CA GLY A 189 24.27 -6.82 -9.30
C GLY A 189 25.16 -7.82 -10.05
N PRO A 190 24.84 -8.08 -11.32
CA PRO A 190 25.39 -9.18 -12.09
C PRO A 190 26.89 -9.37 -11.90
N ARG A 191 27.31 -10.58 -11.48
CA ARG A 191 28.74 -10.96 -11.44
C ARG A 191 29.34 -10.57 -12.78
N ARG A 192 30.35 -9.68 -12.76
CA ARG A 192 31.01 -9.05 -13.91
C ARG A 192 30.86 -9.86 -15.22
N GLY A 193 29.82 -9.56 -16.00
CA GLY A 193 29.54 -10.15 -17.32
C GLY A 193 28.37 -11.14 -17.44
N GLY A 194 27.66 -11.50 -16.38
CA GLY A 194 26.45 -12.34 -16.44
C GLY A 194 25.14 -11.54 -16.38
N SER A 195 24.02 -12.08 -16.85
CA SER A 195 22.69 -11.58 -16.47
C SER A 195 22.44 -11.88 -14.98
N GLN A 196 21.65 -11.05 -14.28
CA GLN A 196 21.01 -11.48 -13.03
C GLN A 196 20.14 -12.68 -13.37
N GLN A 197 20.61 -13.89 -13.06
CA GLN A 197 19.89 -15.11 -13.32
C GLN A 197 19.10 -15.42 -12.05
N GLU A 198 17.79 -15.55 -12.20
CA GLU A 198 16.96 -16.15 -11.16
C GLU A 198 17.46 -17.58 -10.93
N GLU A 199 17.74 -17.92 -9.69
CA GLU A 199 18.18 -19.25 -9.29
C GLU A 199 17.05 -19.94 -8.53
N ASP A 200 16.81 -21.22 -8.82
CA ASP A 200 15.87 -22.03 -8.03
C ASP A 200 16.59 -22.55 -6.77
N GLU A 201 16.05 -22.22 -5.61
CA GLU A 201 16.55 -22.66 -4.31
C GLU A 201 15.47 -23.42 -3.56
N GLN A 202 15.88 -24.43 -2.81
CA GLN A 202 14.98 -25.15 -1.91
C GLN A 202 15.10 -24.64 -0.49
N ALA A 203 13.98 -24.65 0.24
CA ALA A 203 13.95 -24.27 1.63
C ALA A 203 12.91 -25.08 2.40
N VAL A 204 13.09 -25.10 3.72
CA VAL A 204 12.16 -25.73 4.63
C VAL A 204 11.61 -24.68 5.58
N ALA A 205 10.28 -24.61 5.66
CA ALA A 205 9.57 -23.81 6.64
C ALA A 205 8.86 -24.70 7.66
N GLN A 206 8.82 -24.29 8.93
CA GLN A 206 7.82 -24.81 9.86
C GLN A 206 6.68 -23.82 9.95
N VAL A 207 5.47 -24.31 9.72
CA VAL A 207 4.26 -23.49 9.68
C VAL A 207 3.31 -23.90 10.80
N LEU A 208 2.60 -22.91 11.35
CA LEU A 208 1.57 -23.07 12.36
C LEU A 208 0.30 -22.37 11.90
N GLU A 209 -0.80 -23.11 11.87
CA GLU A 209 -2.14 -22.57 11.74
C GLU A 209 -2.65 -22.10 13.12
N ARG A 210 -3.20 -20.88 13.17
CA ARG A 210 -3.89 -20.34 14.33
C ARG A 210 -5.07 -19.47 13.88
N GLY A 211 -6.28 -19.92 14.21
CA GLY A 211 -7.48 -19.27 13.69
C GLY A 211 -7.50 -19.41 12.17
N ASP A 212 -7.68 -18.29 11.47
CA ASP A 212 -7.70 -18.26 9.99
C ASP A 212 -6.32 -18.00 9.38
N ASP A 213 -5.28 -17.81 10.20
CA ASP A 213 -3.96 -17.40 9.77
C ASP A 213 -2.96 -18.57 9.81
N VAL A 214 -2.02 -18.58 8.86
CA VAL A 214 -0.88 -19.50 8.82
C VAL A 214 0.40 -18.70 9.00
N PHE A 215 1.22 -19.06 9.99
CA PHE A 215 2.45 -18.36 10.33
C PHE A 215 3.67 -19.21 10.03
N VAL A 216 4.76 -18.57 9.60
CA VAL A 216 6.07 -19.22 9.38
C VAL A 216 6.91 -19.09 10.66
N CYS A 217 6.86 -20.12 11.48
CA CYS A 217 7.54 -20.18 12.76
C CYS A 217 9.06 -20.36 12.64
N SER A 218 9.51 -21.02 11.58
CA SER A 218 10.94 -21.14 11.27
C SER A 218 11.14 -21.27 9.77
N TYR A 219 12.30 -20.80 9.30
CA TYR A 219 12.69 -20.84 7.90
C TYR A 219 14.18 -21.19 7.81
N LEU A 220 14.49 -22.16 6.95
CA LEU A 220 15.85 -22.63 6.70
C LEU A 220 16.05 -22.85 5.21
N LEU A 221 16.92 -22.05 4.60
CA LEU A 221 17.38 -22.25 3.24
C LEU A 221 18.20 -23.54 3.15
N ARG A 222 17.89 -24.37 2.14
CA ARG A 222 18.70 -25.52 1.74
C ARG A 222 19.50 -25.12 0.50
N SER A 223 20.47 -24.23 0.69
CA SER A 223 21.39 -23.89 -0.40
C SER A 223 22.10 -25.18 -0.83
N GLY A 224 22.03 -25.50 -2.11
CA GLY A 224 22.81 -26.58 -2.72
C GLY A 224 24.30 -26.22 -2.64
N GLY A 225 24.92 -26.42 -1.48
CA GLY A 225 26.29 -26.00 -1.22
C GLY A 225 27.27 -26.65 -2.20
N GLN A 226 27.76 -25.85 -3.15
CA GLN A 226 29.09 -26.03 -3.70
C GLN A 226 30.05 -25.42 -2.67
N TYR A 227 30.58 -26.26 -1.79
CA TYR A 227 31.75 -25.95 -0.95
C TYR A 227 33.03 -26.29 -1.70
#